data_AF-A0A3D4P8P9-F1
#
_entry.id   AF-A0A3D4P8P9-F1
#
_cell.length_a   1.000
_cell.length_b   1.000
_cell.length_c   1.000
_cell.angle_alpha   90.00
_cell.angle_beta   90.00
_cell.angle_gamma   90.00
#
_symmetry.space_group_name_H-M   'P 1'
#
loop_
_entity.id
_entity.type
_entity.pdbx_description
1 polymer ?
#
loop_
_entity_poly.entity_id
_entity_poly.type
_entity_poly.pdbx_seq_one_letter_code
_entity_poly.pdbx_strand_id
1 'polypeptide(L)'
;MIFTSTSTTRIRFLSVIPCFFLLAILIGHQSLVADSLKPLHNGRAPKSVDELWEGYDPRAEPLNVQVDREWTEDGVDYRYVLYSIGTFKGKPARMAAFYGFPTGAQRKLPAVLHMHGGGQRAYLGVVKQYAQRGYAVLSVNWGGREMEGANPGDPNTDWGAIDPTQNNVSGYNSLMPRENTIDEVESPRNNNWFLLTSRP
;
A
#
# COMPACT_ATOMS: atom_id res chain seq x y z
N MET A 1 -53.09 -70.62 -34.24
CA MET A 1 -52.07 -71.59 -34.70
C MET A 1 -50.71 -71.01 -34.34
N ILE A 2 -49.94 -71.77 -33.57
CA ILE A 2 -48.69 -71.37 -32.90
C ILE A 2 -47.59 -71.13 -33.93
N PHE A 3 -46.81 -70.05 -33.80
CA PHE A 3 -45.37 -70.08 -34.11
C PHE A 3 -44.62 -69.12 -33.18
N THR A 4 -43.72 -69.71 -32.41
CA THR A 4 -42.69 -69.08 -31.59
C THR A 4 -41.53 -68.63 -32.49
N SER A 5 -40.93 -67.49 -32.19
CA SER A 5 -39.61 -67.12 -32.71
C SER A 5 -38.81 -66.42 -31.63
N THR A 6 -37.73 -67.08 -31.22
CA THR A 6 -36.70 -66.63 -30.30
C THR A 6 -35.72 -65.70 -31.03
N SER A 7 -35.48 -64.51 -30.50
CA SER A 7 -34.39 -63.64 -30.95
C SER A 7 -33.43 -63.35 -29.80
N THR A 8 -32.17 -63.66 -30.06
CA THR A 8 -31.01 -63.67 -29.16
C THR A 8 -30.61 -62.25 -28.73
N THR A 9 -30.64 -61.99 -27.41
CA THR A 9 -30.14 -60.74 -26.82
C THR A 9 -28.61 -60.71 -26.82
N ARG A 10 -28.00 -59.79 -27.57
CA ARG A 10 -26.56 -59.50 -27.49
C ARG A 10 -26.27 -58.61 -26.29
N ILE A 11 -25.49 -59.13 -25.35
CA ILE A 11 -24.94 -58.41 -24.19
C ILE A 11 -23.89 -57.41 -24.71
N ARG A 12 -24.11 -56.10 -24.50
CA ARG A 12 -23.10 -55.06 -24.71
C ARG A 12 -22.40 -54.80 -23.38
N PHE A 13 -21.11 -55.09 -23.31
CA PHE A 13 -20.23 -54.69 -22.20
C PHE A 13 -20.11 -53.15 -22.21
N LEU A 14 -20.71 -52.48 -21.21
CA LEU A 14 -20.38 -51.08 -20.91
C LEU A 14 -19.05 -51.08 -20.15
N SER A 15 -18.01 -50.52 -20.76
CA SER A 15 -16.74 -50.25 -20.08
C SER A 15 -16.94 -49.13 -19.06
N VAL A 16 -16.78 -49.46 -17.78
CA VAL A 16 -16.73 -48.51 -16.67
C VAL A 16 -15.35 -47.86 -16.70
N ILE A 17 -15.26 -46.59 -17.10
CA ILE A 17 -14.04 -45.81 -16.99
C ILE A 17 -13.90 -45.36 -15.53
N PRO A 18 -12.81 -45.70 -14.81
CA PRO A 18 -12.63 -45.28 -13.43
C PRO A 18 -12.26 -43.80 -13.40
N CYS A 19 -13.09 -43.01 -12.72
CA CYS A 19 -12.88 -41.60 -12.45
C CYS A 19 -11.70 -41.43 -11.48
N PHE A 20 -10.48 -41.33 -12.02
CA PHE A 20 -9.29 -40.97 -11.26
C PHE A 20 -9.25 -39.45 -11.09
N PHE A 21 -9.43 -39.04 -9.84
CA PHE A 21 -8.98 -37.81 -9.17
C PHE A 21 -8.22 -36.78 -10.02
N LEU A 22 -8.79 -35.56 -10.12
CA LEU A 22 -8.02 -34.34 -10.31
C LEU A 22 -8.31 -33.38 -9.14
N LEU A 23 -7.57 -33.54 -8.05
CA LEU A 23 -7.48 -32.53 -7.00
C LEU A 23 -6.52 -31.44 -7.50
N ALA A 24 -7.05 -30.38 -8.09
CA ALA A 24 -6.26 -29.22 -8.50
C ALA A 24 -5.71 -28.52 -7.24
N ILE A 25 -4.40 -28.68 -6.99
CA ILE A 25 -3.69 -27.92 -5.96
C ILE A 25 -3.62 -26.47 -6.44
N LEU A 26 -4.47 -25.60 -5.88
CA LEU A 26 -4.30 -24.15 -5.92
C LEU A 26 -3.07 -23.82 -5.08
N ILE A 27 -1.88 -23.96 -5.67
CA ILE A 27 -0.67 -23.32 -5.12
C ILE A 27 -0.87 -21.83 -5.36
N GLY A 28 -1.43 -21.14 -4.36
CA GLY A 28 -1.43 -19.68 -4.34
C GLY A 28 0.00 -19.21 -4.47
N HIS A 29 0.37 -18.72 -5.66
CA HIS A 29 1.61 -17.99 -5.82
C HIS A 29 1.44 -16.69 -5.04
N GLN A 30 1.97 -16.66 -3.82
CA GLN A 30 2.31 -15.41 -3.16
C GLN A 30 3.39 -14.77 -4.04
N SER A 31 2.98 -13.90 -4.96
CA SER A 31 3.94 -13.03 -5.65
C SER A 31 4.65 -12.22 -4.57
N LEU A 32 5.89 -12.59 -4.25
CA LEU A 32 6.77 -11.78 -3.43
C LEU A 32 6.99 -10.47 -4.19
N VAL A 33 6.27 -9.43 -3.77
CA VAL A 33 6.48 -8.09 -4.28
C VAL A 33 7.88 -7.67 -3.85
N ALA A 34 8.68 -7.20 -4.80
CA ALA A 34 10.04 -6.76 -4.50
C ALA A 34 10.00 -5.53 -3.58
N ASP A 35 10.91 -5.50 -2.59
CA ASP A 35 11.02 -4.37 -1.67
C ASP A 35 11.46 -3.09 -2.39
N SER A 36 10.92 -1.96 -1.95
CA SER A 36 11.20 -0.63 -2.50
C SER A 36 12.63 -0.16 -2.23
N LEU A 37 13.23 -0.63 -1.13
CA LEU A 37 14.62 -0.41 -0.82
C LEU A 37 15.41 -1.65 -1.17
N LYS A 38 16.48 -1.47 -1.95
CA LYS A 38 17.37 -2.58 -2.28
C LYS A 38 18.03 -3.11 -1.01
N PRO A 39 18.21 -4.45 -0.90
CA PRO A 39 19.00 -5.04 0.16
C PRO A 39 20.38 -4.39 0.29
N LEU A 40 20.93 -4.38 1.50
CA LEU A 40 22.26 -3.84 1.77
C LEU A 40 23.33 -4.54 0.93
N HIS A 41 24.23 -3.76 0.33
CA HIS A 41 25.36 -4.29 -0.42
C HIS A 41 26.32 -5.03 0.53
N ASN A 42 26.49 -6.33 0.32
CA ASN A 42 27.28 -7.24 1.16
C ASN A 42 26.85 -7.24 2.65
N GLY A 43 25.57 -6.96 2.95
CA GLY A 43 25.06 -6.93 4.32
C GLY A 43 25.64 -5.81 5.20
N ARG A 44 26.28 -4.80 4.60
CA ARG A 44 26.88 -3.68 5.33
C ARG A 44 25.98 -2.45 5.26
N ALA A 45 25.78 -1.83 6.42
CA ALA A 45 25.04 -0.58 6.52
C ALA A 45 25.78 0.56 5.78
N PRO A 46 25.03 1.49 5.13
CA PRO A 46 25.61 2.62 4.43
C PRO A 46 26.35 3.55 5.39
N LYS A 47 27.47 4.13 4.92
CA LYS A 47 28.35 5.02 5.68
C LYS A 47 28.34 6.45 5.17
N SER A 48 27.61 6.74 4.09
CA SER A 48 27.41 8.09 3.55
C SER A 48 25.95 8.30 3.13
N VAL A 49 25.57 9.55 2.89
CA VAL A 49 24.24 9.92 2.36
C VAL A 49 24.05 9.33 0.95
N ASP A 50 25.10 9.31 0.13
CA ASP A 50 25.03 8.75 -1.22
C ASP A 50 24.80 7.23 -1.18
N GLU A 51 25.53 6.51 -0.33
CA GLU A 51 25.32 5.07 -0.12
C GLU A 51 23.93 4.77 0.48
N LEU A 52 23.40 5.67 1.31
CA LEU A 52 22.10 5.51 1.94
C LEU A 52 20.97 5.42 0.89
N TRP A 53 21.05 6.28 -0.13
CA TRP A 53 20.05 6.42 -1.20
C TRP A 53 20.42 5.76 -2.52
N GLU A 54 21.55 5.05 -2.57
CA GLU A 54 22.05 4.42 -3.80
C GLU A 54 20.99 3.49 -4.42
N GLY A 55 20.66 3.76 -5.69
CA GLY A 55 19.72 2.95 -6.45
C GLY A 55 18.26 3.06 -6.03
N TYR A 56 17.92 3.99 -5.12
CA TYR A 56 16.54 4.31 -4.78
C TYR A 56 15.93 5.25 -5.81
N ASP A 57 14.79 4.83 -6.40
CA ASP A 57 13.98 5.68 -7.27
C ASP A 57 12.53 5.71 -6.73
N PRO A 58 12.08 6.85 -6.18
CA PRO A 58 10.73 6.97 -5.64
C PRO A 58 9.64 6.91 -6.71
N ARG A 59 10.00 6.94 -8.01
CA ARG A 59 9.07 6.85 -9.15
C ARG A 59 9.01 5.47 -9.80
N ALA A 60 9.85 4.53 -9.36
CA ALA A 60 9.90 3.19 -9.95
C ALA A 60 8.59 2.40 -9.76
N GLU A 61 7.85 2.70 -8.70
CA GLU A 61 6.59 2.05 -8.37
C GLU A 61 5.38 2.97 -8.63
N PRO A 62 4.27 2.44 -9.16
CA PRO A 62 3.06 3.24 -9.33
C PRO A 62 2.44 3.61 -7.97
N LEU A 63 1.84 4.80 -7.89
CA LEU A 63 1.17 5.28 -6.68
C LEU A 63 -0.08 4.46 -6.31
N ASN A 64 -0.69 3.71 -7.24
CA ASN A 64 -1.88 2.88 -6.99
C ASN A 64 -2.97 3.60 -6.17
N VAL A 65 -3.26 4.85 -6.56
CA VAL A 65 -4.15 5.75 -5.83
C VAL A 65 -5.57 5.17 -5.80
N GLN A 66 -6.12 5.04 -4.60
CA GLN A 66 -7.52 4.75 -4.34
C GLN A 66 -8.18 6.00 -3.79
N VAL A 67 -9.31 6.40 -4.36
CA VAL A 67 -10.19 7.42 -3.79
C VAL A 67 -11.20 6.69 -2.91
N ASP A 68 -11.13 6.91 -1.61
CA ASP A 68 -12.06 6.32 -0.64
C ASP A 68 -13.35 7.13 -0.56
N ARG A 69 -13.21 8.47 -0.52
CA ARG A 69 -14.33 9.41 -0.57
C ARG A 69 -13.98 10.61 -1.41
N GLU A 70 -14.99 11.17 -2.06
CA GLU A 70 -14.92 12.41 -2.82
C GLU A 70 -16.14 13.27 -2.51
N TRP A 71 -15.92 14.56 -2.29
CA TRP A 71 -17.00 15.52 -2.04
C TRP A 71 -16.60 16.91 -2.50
N THR A 72 -17.59 17.75 -2.76
CA THR A 72 -17.40 19.16 -3.13
C THR A 72 -18.00 20.05 -2.05
N GLU A 73 -17.23 21.04 -1.60
CA GLU A 73 -17.65 22.02 -0.58
C GLU A 73 -16.97 23.36 -0.90
N ASP A 74 -17.72 24.47 -0.86
CA ASP A 74 -17.19 25.84 -1.07
C ASP A 74 -16.33 26.03 -2.32
N GLY A 75 -16.72 25.40 -3.44
CA GLY A 75 -16.02 25.50 -4.72
C GLY A 75 -14.68 24.75 -4.77
N VAL A 76 -14.47 23.79 -3.87
CA VAL A 76 -13.32 22.89 -3.84
C VAL A 76 -13.79 21.45 -3.89
N ASP A 77 -13.15 20.65 -4.73
CA ASP A 77 -13.28 19.20 -4.77
C ASP A 77 -12.24 18.59 -3.83
N TYR A 78 -12.69 17.75 -2.91
CA TYR A 78 -11.87 17.08 -1.91
C TYR A 78 -11.92 15.58 -2.11
N ARG A 79 -10.83 14.91 -1.77
CA ARG A 79 -10.68 13.46 -1.80
C ARG A 79 -10.00 12.97 -0.53
N TYR A 80 -10.58 11.96 0.09
CA TYR A 80 -9.85 11.05 0.96
C TYR A 80 -9.21 10.01 0.05
N VAL A 81 -7.87 9.93 0.07
CA VAL A 81 -7.14 9.01 -0.78
C VAL A 81 -6.22 8.09 0.01
N LEU A 82 -5.95 6.91 -0.56
CA LEU A 82 -4.87 6.03 -0.17
C LEU A 82 -3.93 5.84 -1.35
N TYR A 83 -2.63 5.88 -1.12
CA TYR A 83 -1.63 5.65 -2.16
C TYR A 83 -0.44 4.85 -1.64
N SER A 84 0.20 4.11 -2.55
CA SER A 84 1.37 3.28 -2.27
C SER A 84 2.56 4.14 -1.86
N ILE A 85 3.22 3.77 -0.76
CA ILE A 85 4.48 4.36 -0.29
C ILE A 85 5.64 3.37 -0.33
N GLY A 86 5.39 2.17 -0.86
CA GLY A 86 6.40 1.16 -1.11
C GLY A 86 5.99 -0.22 -0.62
N THR A 87 6.92 -1.15 -0.73
CA THR A 87 6.86 -2.50 -0.21
C THR A 87 8.04 -2.68 0.73
N PHE A 88 7.77 -3.14 1.94
CA PHE A 88 8.79 -3.39 2.95
C PHE A 88 8.63 -4.83 3.45
N LYS A 89 9.70 -5.63 3.38
CA LYS A 89 9.72 -7.04 3.79
C LYS A 89 8.61 -7.85 3.10
N GLY A 90 8.40 -7.60 1.82
CA GLY A 90 7.37 -8.21 0.98
C GLY A 90 5.94 -7.75 1.27
N LYS A 91 5.72 -6.80 2.19
CA LYS A 91 4.39 -6.25 2.50
C LYS A 91 4.22 -4.85 1.92
N PRO A 92 3.19 -4.62 1.08
CA PRO A 92 2.85 -3.28 0.61
C PRO A 92 2.49 -2.35 1.77
N ALA A 93 2.86 -1.08 1.64
CA ALA A 93 2.51 0.01 2.54
C ALA A 93 1.72 1.09 1.80
N ARG A 94 0.73 1.67 2.48
CA ARG A 94 -0.19 2.68 1.94
C ARG A 94 -0.30 3.87 2.89
N MET A 95 -0.32 5.07 2.33
CA MET A 95 -0.53 6.31 3.06
C MET A 95 -1.94 6.83 2.83
N ALA A 96 -2.66 7.16 3.91
CA ALA A 96 -3.89 7.94 3.83
C ALA A 96 -3.57 9.44 3.72
N ALA A 97 -4.37 10.18 2.95
CA ALA A 97 -4.21 11.62 2.79
C ALA A 97 -5.52 12.32 2.42
N PHE A 98 -5.58 13.62 2.67
CA PHE A 98 -6.56 14.50 2.06
C PHE A 98 -5.95 15.22 0.87
N TYR A 99 -6.61 15.13 -0.28
CA TYR A 99 -6.27 15.88 -1.49
C TYR A 99 -7.42 16.83 -1.82
N GLY A 100 -7.14 18.11 -2.08
CA GLY A 100 -8.16 19.10 -2.42
C GLY A 100 -7.69 20.07 -3.48
N PHE A 101 -8.61 20.51 -4.34
CA PHE A 101 -8.32 21.43 -5.43
C PHE A 101 -9.57 22.20 -5.87
N PRO A 102 -9.44 23.45 -6.36
CA PRO A 102 -10.56 24.23 -6.91
C PRO A 102 -11.39 23.44 -7.93
N THR A 103 -12.70 23.42 -7.72
CA THR A 103 -13.64 22.74 -8.61
C THR A 103 -13.53 23.29 -10.03
N GLY A 104 -13.51 22.37 -11.00
CA GLY A 104 -13.50 22.72 -12.41
C GLY A 104 -12.19 23.32 -12.92
N ALA A 105 -11.08 23.29 -12.19
CA ALA A 105 -9.81 23.84 -12.66
C ALA A 105 -9.41 23.32 -14.07
N GLN A 106 -9.35 24.22 -15.06
CA GLN A 106 -9.00 23.86 -16.45
C GLN A 106 -7.50 23.97 -16.77
N ARG A 107 -6.69 24.41 -15.80
CA ARG A 107 -5.25 24.62 -15.92
C ARG A 107 -4.48 23.86 -14.84
N LYS A 108 -3.19 23.64 -15.06
CA LYS A 108 -2.29 23.18 -13.99
C LYS A 108 -2.30 24.20 -12.85
N LEU A 109 -2.51 23.70 -11.64
CA LEU A 109 -2.53 24.49 -10.43
C LEU A 109 -1.15 24.48 -9.76
N PRO A 110 -0.75 25.56 -9.08
CA PRO A 110 0.30 25.44 -8.08
C PRO A 110 -0.14 24.46 -7.00
N ALA A 111 0.81 23.68 -6.47
CA ALA A 111 0.51 22.64 -5.49
C ALA A 111 1.20 22.91 -4.15
N VAL A 112 0.52 22.52 -3.06
CA VAL A 112 1.04 22.54 -1.68
C VAL A 112 1.03 21.11 -1.15
N LEU A 113 2.18 20.65 -0.70
CA LEU A 113 2.28 19.45 0.12
C LEU A 113 2.38 19.88 1.59
N HIS A 114 1.45 19.41 2.41
CA HIS A 114 1.45 19.62 3.84
C HIS A 114 1.88 18.36 4.58
N MET A 115 2.95 18.50 5.35
CA MET A 115 3.46 17.50 6.29
C MET A 115 3.12 17.96 7.71
N HIS A 116 2.36 17.15 8.44
CA HIS A 116 1.89 17.54 9.76
C HIS A 116 2.98 17.49 10.84
N GLY A 117 2.82 18.29 11.89
CA GLY A 117 3.62 18.21 13.11
C GLY A 117 3.08 17.18 14.13
N GLY A 118 3.07 17.55 15.41
CA GLY A 118 2.70 16.67 16.53
C GLY A 118 1.28 16.09 16.53
N GLY A 119 0.39 16.52 15.62
CA GLY A 119 -0.94 15.92 15.44
C GLY A 119 -0.93 14.50 14.86
N GLN A 120 0.17 14.12 14.18
CA GLN A 120 0.38 12.77 13.65
C GLN A 120 -0.68 12.26 12.64
N ARG A 121 -1.39 13.17 11.98
CA ARG A 121 -2.41 12.87 10.95
C ARG A 121 -2.51 13.93 9.87
N ALA A 122 -3.11 13.56 8.74
CA ALA A 122 -3.53 14.54 7.73
C ALA A 122 -4.54 15.54 8.32
N TYR A 123 -4.46 16.79 7.88
CA TYR A 123 -5.28 17.87 8.42
C TYR A 123 -6.13 18.51 7.32
N LEU A 124 -7.43 18.22 7.34
CA LEU A 124 -8.38 18.67 6.32
C LEU A 124 -8.50 20.19 6.32
N GLY A 125 -8.44 20.82 7.50
CA GLY A 125 -8.47 22.29 7.62
C GLY A 125 -7.41 23.01 6.78
N VAL A 126 -6.18 22.46 6.71
CA VAL A 126 -5.11 23.02 5.87
C VAL A 126 -5.43 22.85 4.39
N VAL A 127 -5.97 21.69 3.99
CA VAL A 127 -6.42 21.45 2.61
C VAL A 127 -7.50 22.45 2.21
N LYS A 128 -8.52 22.65 3.06
CA LYS A 128 -9.58 23.66 2.84
C LYS A 128 -8.98 25.05 2.63
N GLN A 129 -8.15 25.50 3.57
CA GLN A 129 -7.57 26.85 3.55
C GLN A 129 -6.78 27.15 2.27
N TYR A 130 -5.93 26.23 1.80
CA TYR A 130 -5.09 26.48 0.63
C TYR A 130 -5.83 26.19 -0.68
N ALA A 131 -6.73 25.20 -0.72
CA ALA A 131 -7.49 24.91 -1.93
C ALA A 131 -8.43 26.06 -2.29
N GLN A 132 -9.10 26.68 -1.30
CA GLN A 132 -9.89 27.89 -1.49
C GLN A 132 -9.06 29.10 -1.98
N ARG A 133 -7.73 29.06 -1.83
CA ARG A 133 -6.80 30.08 -2.35
C ARG A 133 -6.25 29.74 -3.75
N GLY A 134 -6.76 28.69 -4.40
CA GLY A 134 -6.41 28.34 -5.78
C GLY A 134 -5.29 27.30 -5.92
N TYR A 135 -4.94 26.58 -4.85
CA TYR A 135 -3.89 25.55 -4.87
C TYR A 135 -4.48 24.14 -4.98
N ALA A 136 -3.78 23.22 -5.62
CA ALA A 136 -3.96 21.80 -5.34
C ALA A 136 -3.21 21.47 -4.05
N VAL A 137 -3.80 20.74 -3.12
CA VAL A 137 -3.23 20.56 -1.77
C VAL A 137 -3.31 19.10 -1.37
N LEU A 138 -2.19 18.53 -0.93
CA LEU A 138 -2.14 17.19 -0.33
C LEU A 138 -1.69 17.33 1.12
N SER A 139 -2.45 16.80 2.07
CA SER A 139 -2.02 16.61 3.46
C SER A 139 -1.90 15.12 3.73
N VAL A 140 -0.70 14.65 4.04
CA VAL A 140 -0.38 13.23 4.25
C VAL A 140 -0.59 12.80 5.69
N ASN A 141 -0.76 11.51 5.96
CA ASN A 141 -0.89 10.92 7.31
C ASN A 141 0.23 9.91 7.59
N TRP A 142 1.50 10.35 7.65
CA TRP A 142 2.60 9.42 7.93
C TRP A 142 2.56 8.88 9.36
N GLY A 143 1.88 9.60 10.27
CA GLY A 143 1.80 9.24 11.68
C GLY A 143 0.79 8.14 11.97
N GLY A 144 -0.06 7.81 11.00
CA GLY A 144 -1.05 6.74 11.10
C GLY A 144 -2.14 6.96 12.14
N ARG A 145 -2.31 8.19 12.67
CA ARG A 145 -3.44 8.47 13.56
C ARG A 145 -4.74 8.54 12.77
N GLU A 146 -5.85 8.44 13.49
CA GLU A 146 -7.19 8.55 12.90
C GLU A 146 -7.36 9.87 12.12
N MET A 147 -7.82 9.75 10.87
CA MET A 147 -8.04 10.88 9.96
C MET A 147 -9.11 11.83 10.49
N GLU A 148 -9.03 13.11 10.12
CA GLU A 148 -10.03 14.11 10.53
C GLU A 148 -11.40 13.82 9.92
N GLY A 149 -12.42 13.65 10.77
CA GLY A 149 -13.75 13.25 10.31
C GLY A 149 -13.80 11.82 9.75
N ALA A 150 -12.95 10.92 10.28
CA ALA A 150 -13.04 9.51 9.96
C ALA A 150 -14.39 8.94 10.41
N ASN A 151 -14.98 8.11 9.56
CA ASN A 151 -16.14 7.28 9.86
C ASN A 151 -15.67 5.90 10.32
N PRO A 152 -16.51 5.17 11.08
CA PRO A 152 -16.21 3.77 11.42
C PRO A 152 -15.95 2.94 10.16
N GLY A 153 -14.78 2.30 10.10
CA GLY A 153 -14.38 1.45 8.98
C GLY A 153 -13.60 2.16 7.86
N ASP A 154 -13.38 3.48 7.95
CA ASP A 154 -12.52 4.18 6.98
C ASP A 154 -11.10 3.58 6.99
N PRO A 155 -10.50 3.39 5.80
CA PRO A 155 -9.15 2.84 5.69
C PRO A 155 -8.10 3.90 6.04
N ASN A 156 -7.10 3.57 6.86
CA ASN A 156 -6.07 4.52 7.28
C ASN A 156 -4.69 4.18 6.70
N THR A 157 -3.67 5.00 7.02
CA THR A 157 -2.28 4.67 6.72
C THR A 157 -1.91 3.31 7.32
N ASP A 158 -1.29 2.48 6.50
CA ASP A 158 -0.77 1.16 6.83
C ASP A 158 0.68 1.09 6.36
N TRP A 159 1.62 0.99 7.31
CA TRP A 159 3.05 0.88 7.02
C TRP A 159 3.51 -0.54 6.67
N GLY A 160 2.58 -1.50 6.60
CA GLY A 160 2.86 -2.87 6.19
C GLY A 160 3.68 -3.62 7.24
N ALA A 161 4.93 -3.98 6.90
CA ALA A 161 5.80 -4.74 7.80
C ALA A 161 6.63 -3.90 8.77
N ILE A 162 6.63 -2.57 8.61
CA ILE A 162 7.43 -1.65 9.40
C ILE A 162 6.54 -0.70 10.19
N ASP A 163 7.09 -0.04 11.20
CA ASP A 163 6.35 0.97 11.96
C ASP A 163 7.26 2.15 12.34
N PRO A 164 7.29 3.20 11.51
CA PRO A 164 7.99 4.43 11.83
C PRO A 164 7.14 5.42 12.63
N THR A 165 5.95 5.04 13.10
CA THR A 165 5.02 5.96 13.78
C THR A 165 5.40 6.21 15.24
N GLN A 166 4.62 7.04 15.93
CA GLN A 166 4.77 7.24 17.37
C GLN A 166 4.33 6.05 18.23
N ASN A 167 3.82 4.96 17.63
CA ASN A 167 3.64 3.71 18.36
C ASN A 167 4.98 2.99 18.62
N ASN A 168 6.02 3.31 17.84
CA ASN A 168 7.38 2.77 17.98
C ASN A 168 8.38 3.88 18.39
N VAL A 169 8.13 4.57 19.51
CA VAL A 169 8.94 5.73 19.95
C VAL A 169 10.43 5.43 20.07
N SER A 170 10.80 4.23 20.53
CA SER A 170 12.20 3.86 20.70
C SER A 170 12.94 3.69 19.36
N GLY A 171 12.24 3.63 18.22
CA GLY A 171 12.83 3.60 16.88
C GLY A 171 13.41 4.94 16.43
N TYR A 172 13.03 6.07 17.04
CA TYR A 172 13.59 7.39 16.71
C TYR A 172 15.03 7.58 17.22
N ASN A 173 15.43 6.83 18.26
CA ASN A 173 16.72 6.96 18.93
C ASN A 173 17.56 5.66 18.83
N SER A 174 17.30 4.83 17.82
CA SER A 174 17.98 3.53 17.67
C SER A 174 18.28 3.24 16.20
N LEU A 175 19.36 2.50 15.96
CA LEU A 175 19.74 1.95 14.66
C LEU A 175 19.66 0.42 14.64
N MET A 176 19.30 -0.19 15.78
CA MET A 176 19.33 -1.64 15.96
C MET A 176 18.18 -2.30 15.21
N PRO A 177 18.41 -3.48 14.62
CA PRO A 177 17.39 -4.24 13.93
C PRO A 177 16.30 -4.72 14.90
N ARG A 178 15.05 -4.71 14.45
CA ARG A 178 13.86 -5.24 15.15
C ARG A 178 12.89 -5.83 14.14
N GLU A 179 11.79 -6.39 14.64
CA GLU A 179 10.74 -6.96 13.78
C GLU A 179 10.17 -5.96 12.77
N ASN A 180 9.98 -4.71 13.20
CA ASN A 180 9.34 -3.63 12.44
C ASN A 180 10.33 -2.61 11.84
N THR A 181 11.60 -2.99 11.66
CA THR A 181 12.61 -2.19 10.96
C THR A 181 12.97 -2.81 9.60
N ILE A 182 13.72 -2.09 8.77
CA ILE A 182 14.04 -2.48 7.39
C ILE A 182 15.15 -3.53 7.34
N ASP A 183 16.30 -3.22 7.93
CA ASP A 183 17.53 -4.01 7.84
C ASP A 183 17.69 -4.92 9.06
N GLU A 184 18.31 -6.09 8.84
CA GLU A 184 18.61 -7.08 9.88
C GLU A 184 19.91 -6.81 10.65
N VAL A 185 20.63 -5.75 10.29
CA VAL A 185 21.88 -5.30 10.93
C VAL A 185 21.71 -3.89 11.50
N GLU A 186 22.63 -3.45 12.36
CA GLU A 186 22.65 -2.05 12.79
C GLU A 186 22.83 -1.12 11.58
N SER A 187 21.84 -0.26 11.32
CA SER A 187 21.76 0.54 10.09
C SER A 187 21.05 1.88 10.31
N PRO A 188 21.48 2.97 9.66
CA PRO A 188 20.73 4.22 9.65
C PRO A 188 19.32 4.06 9.06
N ARG A 189 19.09 3.06 8.20
CA ARG A 189 17.76 2.77 7.63
C ARG A 189 16.76 2.23 8.65
N ASN A 190 17.24 1.73 9.79
CA ASN A 190 16.37 1.25 10.88
C ASN A 190 15.83 2.37 11.77
N ASN A 191 16.31 3.60 11.60
CA ASN A 191 15.79 4.73 12.34
C ASN A 191 14.47 5.22 11.74
N ASN A 192 13.47 5.50 12.59
CA ASN A 192 12.17 5.97 12.12
C ASN A 192 12.25 7.26 11.29
N TRP A 193 13.21 8.15 11.57
CA TRP A 193 13.39 9.39 10.79
C TRP A 193 13.79 9.13 9.34
N PHE A 194 14.53 8.05 9.06
CA PHE A 194 14.87 7.69 7.69
C PHE A 194 13.62 7.37 6.88
N LEU A 195 12.73 6.55 7.45
CA LEU A 195 11.48 6.14 6.81
C LEU A 195 10.54 7.33 6.57
N LEU A 196 10.33 8.17 7.58
CA LEU A 196 9.43 9.33 7.48
C LEU A 196 9.92 10.41 6.50
N THR A 197 11.22 10.42 6.16
CA THR A 197 11.79 11.37 5.19
C THR A 197 11.98 10.78 3.79
N SER A 198 11.77 9.47 3.62
CA SER A 198 12.04 8.76 2.36
C SER A 198 10.94 8.90 1.29
N ARG A 199 9.68 9.11 1.68
CA ARG A 199 8.49 9.20 0.80
C ARG A 199 7.47 10.23 1.32
N PRO A 200 7.52 11.48 0.85
CA PRO A 200 6.34 12.34 0.84
C PRO A 200 5.35 11.96 -0.28
#